data_AF-A0A7Y7YTT6-F1
#
_entry.id   AF-A0A7Y7YTT6-F1
#
_cell.length_a   1.000
_cell.length_b   1.000
_cell.length_c   1.000
_cell.angle_alpha   90.00
_cell.angle_beta   90.00
_cell.angle_gamma   90.00
#
_symmetry.space_group_name_H-M   'P 1'
#
loop_
_entity.id
_entity.type
_entity.pdbx_description
1 polymer ?
#
loop_
_entity_poly.entity_id
_entity_poly.type
_entity_poly.pdbx_seq_one_letter_code
_entity_poly.pdbx_strand_id
1 'polypeptide(L)'
;MKKILRVVVVLLILLLAAVAIRLWLLHRHSDALWNIISQQCIPNQQQNNSPAPCLKVDLAQRYLVFKDAKGPLHTLLMPTDKITGIESPKILENGAPNYFQDAWDNRHFLLDETTKAVRDDDLVLAINSRYGRSQNQLHIHLSCLRPEVYQSINQLADKVDTQWQPFGAEILGHKYLAIKVPADANPFTVLAEYVKAQDDEMENFGLARVVTAKGDVVLLANPRQLLGGNQGSAEEMLDYSCSLAN
;
A
#
# COMPACT_ATOMS: atom_id res chain seq x y z
N MET A 1 -43.53 -32.62 -15.09
CA MET A 1 -42.70 -31.66 -15.86
C MET A 1 -42.84 -30.20 -15.39
N LYS A 2 -44.01 -29.56 -15.45
CA LYS A 2 -44.19 -28.13 -15.05
C LYS A 2 -43.81 -27.80 -13.59
N LYS A 3 -44.08 -28.69 -12.62
CA LYS A 3 -43.70 -28.50 -11.21
C LYS A 3 -42.18 -28.57 -11.00
N ILE A 4 -41.52 -29.55 -11.63
CA ILE A 4 -40.06 -29.69 -11.58
C ILE A 4 -39.39 -28.47 -12.22
N LEU A 5 -39.90 -28.02 -13.38
CA LEU A 5 -39.41 -26.80 -14.03
C LEU A 5 -39.55 -25.56 -13.14
N ARG A 6 -40.68 -25.40 -12.44
CA ARG A 6 -40.88 -24.30 -11.47
C ARG A 6 -39.90 -24.37 -10.30
N VAL A 7 -39.68 -25.56 -9.73
CA VAL A 7 -38.71 -25.74 -8.63
C VAL A 7 -37.30 -25.41 -9.09
N VAL A 8 -36.89 -25.88 -10.27
CA VAL A 8 -35.57 -25.57 -10.85
C VAL A 8 -35.41 -24.07 -11.09
N VAL A 9 -36.42 -23.40 -11.63
CA VAL A 9 -36.40 -21.94 -11.84
C VAL A 9 -36.28 -21.18 -10.51
N VAL A 10 -37.03 -21.58 -9.47
CA VAL A 10 -36.93 -20.94 -8.15
C VAL A 10 -35.55 -21.12 -7.54
N LEU A 11 -34.96 -22.32 -7.62
CA LEU A 11 -33.60 -22.57 -7.13
C LEU A 11 -32.54 -21.75 -7.88
N LEU A 12 -32.68 -21.59 -9.20
CA LEU A 12 -31.80 -20.72 -9.99
C LEU A 12 -31.91 -19.25 -9.58
N ILE A 13 -33.12 -18.74 -9.35
CA ILE A 13 -33.32 -17.35 -8.88
C ILE A 13 -32.68 -17.16 -7.51
N LEU A 14 -32.87 -18.10 -6.57
CA LEU A 14 -32.25 -18.02 -5.25
C LEU A 14 -30.71 -18.05 -5.32
N LEU A 15 -30.14 -18.89 -6.19
CA LEU A 15 -28.71 -18.94 -6.43
C LEU A 15 -28.19 -17.60 -6.99
N LEU A 16 -28.85 -17.05 -8.00
CA LEU A 16 -28.47 -15.76 -8.60
C LEU A 16 -28.57 -14.62 -7.58
N ALA A 17 -29.62 -14.60 -6.74
CA ALA A 17 -29.77 -13.62 -5.67
C ALA A 17 -28.64 -13.75 -4.63
N ALA A 18 -28.29 -14.98 -4.21
CA ALA A 18 -27.20 -15.21 -3.28
C ALA A 18 -25.84 -14.77 -3.85
N VAL A 19 -25.57 -15.04 -5.13
CA VAL A 19 -24.36 -14.58 -5.83
C VAL A 19 -24.34 -13.05 -5.92
N ALA A 20 -25.45 -12.41 -6.29
CA ALA A 20 -25.55 -10.96 -6.36
C ALA A 20 -25.30 -10.29 -4.98
N ILE A 21 -25.89 -10.83 -3.91
CA ILE A 21 -25.67 -10.35 -2.54
C ILE A 21 -24.19 -10.51 -2.14
N ARG A 22 -23.59 -11.67 -2.42
CA ARG A 22 -22.15 -11.92 -2.14
C ARG A 22 -21.25 -10.94 -2.88
N LEU A 23 -21.48 -10.72 -4.17
CA LEU A 23 -20.72 -9.76 -4.98
C LEU A 23 -20.89 -8.33 -4.46
N TRP A 24 -22.11 -7.94 -4.07
CA TRP A 24 -22.38 -6.63 -3.50
C TRP A 24 -21.68 -6.41 -2.16
N LEU A 25 -21.67 -7.42 -1.27
CA LEU A 25 -20.93 -7.35 -0.01
C LEU A 25 -19.42 -7.25 -0.25
N LEU A 26 -18.83 -8.08 -1.12
CA LEU A 26 -17.40 -7.99 -1.45
C LEU A 26 -17.03 -6.61 -2.01
N HIS A 27 -17.86 -6.05 -2.88
CA HIS A 27 -17.64 -4.72 -3.42
C HIS A 27 -17.71 -3.63 -2.34
N ARG A 28 -18.75 -3.64 -1.49
CA ARG A 28 -18.85 -2.68 -0.37
C ARG A 28 -17.67 -2.76 0.59
N HIS A 29 -17.21 -3.97 0.90
CA HIS A 29 -16.07 -4.16 1.78
C HIS A 29 -14.76 -3.63 1.17
N SER A 30 -14.60 -3.70 -0.15
CA SER A 30 -13.39 -3.21 -0.83
C SER A 30 -13.38 -1.70 -1.09
N ASP A 31 -14.52 -1.02 -1.00
CA ASP A 31 -14.64 0.43 -1.21
C ASP A 31 -14.70 1.23 0.11
N ALA A 32 -14.40 0.61 1.26
CA ALA A 32 -14.51 1.28 2.56
C ALA A 32 -13.59 2.51 2.66
N LEU A 33 -12.33 2.40 2.22
CA LEU A 33 -11.41 3.54 2.17
C LEU A 33 -11.92 4.62 1.21
N TRP A 34 -12.40 4.26 0.02
CA TRP A 34 -12.96 5.23 -0.92
C TRP A 34 -14.18 5.97 -0.36
N ASN A 35 -15.03 5.31 0.42
CA ASN A 35 -16.17 5.95 1.08
C ASN A 35 -15.71 6.97 2.14
N ILE A 36 -14.65 6.68 2.91
CA ILE A 36 -14.06 7.65 3.86
C ILE A 36 -13.55 8.88 3.10
N ILE A 37 -12.82 8.67 2.00
CA ILE A 37 -12.25 9.74 1.17
C ILE A 37 -13.37 10.62 0.59
N SER A 38 -14.30 10.01 -0.14
CA SER A 38 -15.28 10.71 -0.98
C SER A 38 -16.49 11.25 -0.22
N GLN A 39 -16.84 10.67 0.94
CA GLN A 39 -18.03 11.04 1.69
C GLN A 39 -17.73 11.76 3.00
N GLN A 40 -16.48 11.73 3.48
CA GLN A 40 -16.11 12.34 4.75
C GLN A 40 -14.98 13.35 4.58
N CYS A 41 -13.76 12.91 4.24
CA CYS A 41 -12.59 13.79 4.24
C CYS A 41 -12.67 14.91 3.20
N ILE A 42 -12.98 14.59 1.93
CA ILE A 42 -13.07 15.59 0.87
C ILE A 42 -14.24 16.57 1.12
N PRO A 43 -15.48 16.12 1.40
CA PRO A 43 -16.58 17.03 1.67
C PRO A 43 -16.33 17.95 2.88
N ASN A 44 -15.76 17.42 3.98
CA ASN A 44 -15.49 18.24 5.16
C ASN A 44 -14.39 19.27 4.90
N GLN A 45 -13.36 18.91 4.12
CA GLN A 45 -12.32 19.86 3.71
C GLN A 45 -12.91 20.99 2.85
N GLN A 46 -13.81 20.67 1.91
CA GLN A 46 -14.40 21.66 1.00
C GLN A 46 -15.42 22.58 1.69
N GLN A 47 -16.24 22.02 2.60
CA GLN A 47 -17.34 22.76 3.23
C GLN A 47 -16.89 23.52 4.47
N ASN A 48 -15.98 22.93 5.25
CA ASN A 48 -15.63 23.43 6.58
C ASN A 48 -14.14 23.76 6.73
N ASN A 49 -13.33 23.63 5.67
CA ASN A 49 -11.87 23.75 5.72
C ASN A 49 -11.23 22.87 6.81
N SER A 50 -11.82 21.71 7.06
CA SER A 50 -11.38 20.77 8.11
C SER A 50 -11.05 19.40 7.51
N PRO A 51 -9.86 18.84 7.78
CA PRO A 51 -9.46 17.55 7.20
C PRO A 51 -10.14 16.36 7.87
N ALA A 52 -10.72 16.52 9.07
CA ALA A 52 -11.28 15.41 9.84
C ALA A 52 -12.34 14.62 9.03
N PRO A 53 -12.38 13.29 9.10
CA PRO A 53 -11.61 12.40 9.99
C PRO A 53 -10.17 12.12 9.52
N CYS A 54 -9.75 12.66 8.38
CA CYS A 54 -8.36 12.58 7.93
C CYS A 54 -7.47 13.56 8.72
N LEU A 55 -6.18 13.27 8.78
CA LEU A 55 -5.17 14.13 9.40
C LEU A 55 -4.82 15.31 8.48
N LYS A 56 -4.89 15.10 7.17
CA LYS A 56 -4.65 16.12 6.14
C LYS A 56 -5.45 15.78 4.88
N VAL A 57 -5.93 16.81 4.18
CA VAL A 57 -6.49 16.70 2.83
C VAL A 57 -5.86 17.79 1.97
N ASP A 58 -5.11 17.41 0.95
CA ASP A 58 -4.50 18.32 -0.01
C ASP A 58 -5.11 18.08 -1.40
N LEU A 59 -6.11 18.89 -1.75
CA LEU A 59 -6.80 18.77 -3.03
C LEU A 59 -5.95 19.23 -4.22
N ALA A 60 -4.94 20.09 -3.98
CA ALA A 60 -4.06 20.59 -5.02
C ALA A 60 -3.01 19.53 -5.39
N GLN A 61 -2.40 18.90 -4.38
CA GLN A 61 -1.47 17.78 -4.56
C GLN A 61 -2.16 16.42 -4.70
N ARG A 62 -3.48 16.38 -4.58
CA ARG A 62 -4.36 15.24 -4.85
C ARG A 62 -4.14 14.04 -3.92
N TYR A 63 -3.85 14.29 -2.64
CA TYR A 63 -3.73 13.23 -1.62
C TYR A 63 -4.38 13.62 -0.29
N LEU A 64 -4.51 12.64 0.58
CA LEU A 64 -4.84 12.83 1.98
C LEU A 64 -4.04 11.86 2.86
N VAL A 65 -3.95 12.21 4.15
CA VAL A 65 -3.32 11.38 5.18
C VAL A 65 -4.40 10.94 6.15
N PHE A 66 -4.50 9.65 6.41
CA PHE A 66 -5.49 9.05 7.28
C PHE A 66 -4.84 8.22 8.38
N LYS A 67 -5.35 8.33 9.60
CA LYS A 67 -4.89 7.51 10.73
C LYS A 67 -5.57 6.14 10.67
N ASP A 68 -4.80 5.08 10.45
CA ASP A 68 -5.35 3.72 10.45
C ASP A 68 -5.68 3.25 11.87
N ALA A 69 -6.65 2.35 12.00
CA ALA A 69 -7.10 1.76 13.24
C ALA A 69 -6.27 0.52 13.68
N LYS A 70 -5.43 -0.04 12.78
CA LYS A 70 -4.63 -1.24 13.07
C LYS A 70 -3.58 -1.05 14.18
N GLY A 71 -3.12 0.17 14.43
CA GLY A 71 -2.19 0.44 15.53
C GLY A 71 -1.90 1.92 15.71
N PRO A 72 -1.25 2.31 16.83
CA PRO A 72 -1.02 3.71 17.17
C PRO A 72 -0.11 4.42 16.17
N LEU A 73 0.85 3.71 15.57
CA LEU A 73 1.86 4.28 14.69
C LEU A 73 1.71 3.76 13.27
N HIS A 74 0.53 4.03 12.70
CA HIS A 74 0.18 3.63 11.35
C HIS A 74 -0.70 4.70 10.69
N THR A 75 -0.20 5.26 9.59
CA THR A 75 -0.96 6.16 8.71
C THR A 75 -1.05 5.60 7.31
N LEU A 76 -2.11 5.96 6.61
CA LEU A 76 -2.27 5.72 5.18
C LEU A 76 -2.16 7.04 4.44
N LEU A 77 -1.40 7.06 3.34
CA LEU A 77 -1.57 8.07 2.32
C LEU A 77 -2.42 7.51 1.18
N MET A 78 -3.45 8.25 0.77
CA MET A 78 -4.38 7.85 -0.28
C MET A 78 -4.62 9.01 -1.25
N PRO A 79 -4.82 8.74 -2.55
CA PRO A 79 -5.16 9.78 -3.51
C PRO A 79 -6.58 10.28 -3.28
N THR A 80 -6.83 11.55 -3.58
CA THR A 80 -8.19 12.12 -3.56
C THR A 80 -9.07 11.63 -4.71
N ASP A 81 -8.46 11.00 -5.72
CA ASP A 81 -9.16 10.34 -6.81
C ASP A 81 -9.35 8.85 -6.56
N LYS A 82 -10.33 8.26 -7.27
CA LYS A 82 -10.50 6.80 -7.30
C LYS A 82 -9.42 6.17 -8.17
N ILE A 83 -8.41 5.62 -7.52
CA ILE A 83 -7.30 4.84 -8.07
C ILE A 83 -7.29 3.52 -7.33
N THR A 84 -7.30 2.39 -8.02
CA THR A 84 -7.55 1.09 -7.36
C THR A 84 -6.37 0.55 -6.57
N GLY A 85 -5.15 0.83 -7.01
CA GLY A 85 -3.92 0.31 -6.41
C GLY A 85 -2.73 0.44 -7.36
N ILE A 86 -1.66 -0.30 -7.06
CA ILE A 86 -0.39 -0.30 -7.80
C ILE A 86 -0.53 -0.69 -9.28
N GLU A 87 -1.58 -1.42 -9.63
CA GLU A 87 -1.86 -1.83 -11.01
C GLU A 87 -2.52 -0.73 -11.86
N SER A 88 -2.95 0.37 -11.25
CA SER A 88 -3.69 1.40 -11.97
C SER A 88 -2.76 2.19 -12.90
N PRO A 89 -3.06 2.32 -14.20
CA PRO A 89 -2.23 3.09 -15.12
C PRO A 89 -2.14 4.58 -14.73
N LYS A 90 -3.10 5.08 -13.96
CA LYS A 90 -3.16 6.46 -13.47
C LYS A 90 -1.93 6.89 -12.66
N ILE A 91 -1.22 5.95 -12.03
CA ILE A 91 -0.01 6.27 -11.25
C ILE A 91 1.23 6.49 -12.13
N LEU A 92 1.12 6.22 -13.43
CA LEU A 92 2.16 6.36 -14.44
C LEU A 92 1.80 7.39 -15.52
N GLU A 93 0.64 8.03 -15.42
CA GLU A 93 0.22 9.10 -16.33
C GLU A 93 1.13 10.33 -16.17
N ASN A 94 1.24 11.14 -17.22
CA ASN A 94 2.00 12.39 -17.16
C ASN A 94 1.38 13.32 -16.10
N GLY A 95 2.19 13.78 -15.15
CA GLY A 95 1.73 14.60 -14.03
C GLY A 95 1.09 13.80 -12.88
N ALA A 96 1.18 12.47 -12.88
CA ALA A 96 0.79 11.66 -11.72
C ALA A 96 1.63 12.05 -10.48
N PRO A 97 0.99 12.29 -9.32
CA PRO A 97 1.72 12.61 -8.08
C PRO A 97 2.68 11.49 -7.65
N ASN A 98 3.80 11.87 -7.03
CA ASN A 98 4.68 10.92 -6.37
C ASN A 98 4.14 10.64 -4.94
N TYR A 99 3.12 9.79 -4.86
CA TYR A 99 2.45 9.48 -3.59
C TYR A 99 3.38 8.92 -2.51
N PHE A 100 4.48 8.25 -2.88
CA PHE A 100 5.49 7.81 -1.92
C PHE A 100 6.26 8.99 -1.32
N GLN A 101 6.61 9.98 -2.14
CA GLN A 101 7.23 11.22 -1.65
C GLN A 101 6.25 12.00 -0.77
N ASP A 102 4.99 12.15 -1.20
CA ASP A 102 3.96 12.79 -0.39
C ASP A 102 3.82 12.08 0.98
N ALA A 103 3.89 10.75 1.00
CA ALA A 103 3.75 9.99 2.24
C ALA A 103 4.96 10.19 3.15
N TRP A 104 6.15 10.24 2.56
CA TRP A 104 7.40 10.51 3.27
C TRP A 104 7.44 11.91 3.88
N ASP A 105 7.02 12.94 3.14
CA ASP A 105 7.01 14.33 3.62
C ASP A 105 6.01 14.55 4.76
N ASN A 106 4.98 13.71 4.80
CA ASN A 106 3.96 13.70 5.84
C ASN A 106 4.25 12.71 6.99
N ARG A 107 5.45 12.13 7.08
CA ARG A 107 5.81 11.17 8.14
C ARG A 107 5.71 11.68 9.56
N HIS A 108 5.76 13.00 9.75
CA HIS A 108 5.52 13.62 11.03
C HIS A 108 4.13 13.30 11.61
N PHE A 109 3.14 12.92 10.80
CA PHE A 109 1.84 12.46 11.31
C PHE A 109 1.87 11.08 12.00
N LEU A 110 2.94 10.30 11.83
CA LEU A 110 3.18 9.14 12.70
C LEU A 110 3.58 9.56 14.11
N LEU A 111 4.18 10.74 14.25
CA LEU A 111 4.79 11.19 15.50
C LEU A 111 3.70 11.90 16.32
N ASP A 112 3.11 11.18 17.26
CA ASP A 112 2.35 11.77 18.37
C ASP A 112 3.34 12.46 19.34
N GLU A 113 2.93 13.51 20.05
CA GLU A 113 3.66 14.14 21.17
C GLU A 113 4.17 13.12 22.23
N THR A 114 3.58 11.92 22.30
CA THR A 114 4.00 10.82 23.19
C THR A 114 5.05 9.87 22.60
N THR A 115 5.41 10.03 21.32
CA THR A 115 6.35 9.13 20.64
C THR A 115 7.80 9.42 20.99
N LYS A 116 8.46 8.36 21.47
CA LYS A 116 9.91 8.20 21.44
C LYS A 116 10.45 8.57 20.06
N ALA A 117 11.65 9.15 19.97
CA ALA A 117 12.20 9.63 18.72
C ALA A 117 12.31 8.49 17.68
N VAL A 118 11.35 8.40 16.76
CA VAL A 118 11.38 7.48 15.63
C VAL A 118 12.33 8.05 14.59
N ARG A 119 13.36 7.30 14.21
CA ARG A 119 14.31 7.75 13.20
C ARG A 119 13.79 7.44 11.80
N ASP A 120 14.28 8.18 10.81
CA ASP A 120 13.91 7.94 9.41
C ASP A 120 14.27 6.51 8.95
N ASP A 121 15.34 5.91 9.49
CA ASP A 121 15.74 4.53 9.18
C ASP A 121 14.90 3.46 9.91
N ASP A 122 14.07 3.84 10.87
CA ASP A 122 13.12 2.94 11.51
C ASP A 122 11.81 2.82 10.71
N LEU A 123 11.60 3.67 9.69
CA LEU A 123 10.35 3.80 8.96
C LEU A 123 10.32 3.01 7.65
N VAL A 124 9.13 2.59 7.27
CA VAL A 124 8.85 1.98 5.97
C VAL A 124 7.55 2.52 5.38
N LEU A 125 7.61 2.85 4.09
CA LEU A 125 6.45 3.04 3.25
C LEU A 125 6.19 1.74 2.48
N ALA A 126 4.97 1.23 2.48
CA ALA A 126 4.62 -0.01 1.79
C ALA A 126 3.27 0.10 1.07
N ILE A 127 3.16 -0.51 -0.10
CA ILE A 127 1.91 -0.74 -0.80
C ILE A 127 1.82 -2.22 -1.18
N ASN A 128 0.67 -2.81 -0.93
CA ASN A 128 0.40 -4.19 -1.29
C ASN A 128 0.04 -4.33 -2.76
N SER A 129 0.33 -5.49 -3.33
CA SER A 129 -0.15 -5.90 -4.65
C SER A 129 -1.68 -5.93 -4.70
N ARG A 130 -2.24 -6.21 -5.89
CA ARG A 130 -3.69 -6.49 -6.04
C ARG A 130 -4.15 -7.66 -5.19
N TYR A 131 -3.30 -8.66 -5.02
CA TYR A 131 -3.63 -9.92 -4.36
C TYR A 131 -3.37 -9.88 -2.86
N GLY A 132 -2.54 -8.96 -2.38
CA GLY A 132 -2.18 -8.80 -0.97
C GLY A 132 -3.00 -7.76 -0.21
N ARG A 133 -4.14 -7.29 -0.75
CA ARG A 133 -4.96 -6.24 -0.14
C ARG A 133 -6.46 -6.57 -0.13
N SER A 134 -7.19 -5.92 0.77
CA SER A 134 -8.66 -6.03 0.87
C SER A 134 -9.42 -4.81 0.36
N GLN A 135 -8.74 -3.67 0.17
CA GLN A 135 -9.34 -2.40 -0.25
C GLN A 135 -8.93 -2.09 -1.70
N ASN A 136 -9.89 -1.71 -2.54
CA ASN A 136 -9.71 -1.33 -3.96
C ASN A 136 -9.59 0.18 -4.12
N GLN A 137 -8.80 0.77 -3.25
CA GLN A 137 -8.37 2.16 -3.29
C GLN A 137 -6.87 2.15 -3.03
N LEU A 138 -6.07 2.91 -3.78
CA LEU A 138 -4.64 3.01 -3.56
C LEU A 138 -4.38 3.58 -2.16
N HIS A 139 -3.58 2.88 -1.37
CA HIS A 139 -3.17 3.29 -0.04
C HIS A 139 -1.72 2.87 0.21
N ILE A 140 -0.88 3.83 0.57
CA ILE A 140 0.49 3.58 1.00
C ILE A 140 0.50 3.60 2.52
N HIS A 141 0.89 2.48 3.12
CA HIS A 141 1.08 2.34 4.54
C HIS A 141 2.38 3.01 4.94
N LEU A 142 2.34 3.79 6.01
CA LEU A 142 3.52 4.32 6.67
C LEU A 142 3.49 3.86 8.14
N SER A 143 4.54 3.19 8.58
CA SER A 143 4.72 2.66 9.94
C SER A 143 6.21 2.39 10.18
N CYS A 144 6.56 1.93 11.38
CA CYS A 144 7.91 1.41 11.63
C CYS A 144 8.14 0.05 10.98
N LEU A 145 9.41 -0.25 10.71
CA LEU A 145 9.91 -1.56 10.34
C LEU A 145 9.84 -2.53 11.52
N ARG A 146 9.56 -3.79 11.21
CA ARG A 146 9.85 -4.90 12.12
C ARG A 146 11.35 -4.97 12.43
N PRO A 147 11.75 -5.28 13.68
CA PRO A 147 13.16 -5.36 14.05
C PRO A 147 14.01 -6.30 13.19
N GLU A 148 13.48 -7.48 12.84
CA GLU A 148 14.16 -8.47 12.00
C GLU A 148 14.36 -7.97 10.55
N VAL A 149 13.44 -7.15 10.05
CA VAL A 149 13.52 -6.54 8.71
C VAL A 149 14.54 -5.41 8.71
N TYR A 150 14.50 -4.54 9.73
CA TYR A 150 15.50 -3.49 9.93
C TYR A 150 16.94 -4.03 9.97
N GLN A 151 17.16 -5.12 10.73
CA GLN A 151 18.46 -5.77 10.78
C GLN A 151 18.90 -6.30 9.42
N SER A 152 18.00 -6.94 8.68
CA SER A 152 18.28 -7.47 7.34
C SER A 152 18.65 -6.36 6.35
N ILE A 153 17.90 -5.24 6.37
CA ILE A 153 18.19 -4.04 5.56
C ILE A 153 19.57 -3.50 5.88
N ASN A 154 19.89 -3.27 7.16
CA ASN A 154 21.19 -2.71 7.52
C ASN A 154 22.37 -3.63 7.22
N GLN A 155 22.16 -4.95 7.21
CA GLN A 155 23.19 -5.90 6.83
C GLN A 155 23.45 -5.95 5.32
N LEU A 156 22.43 -5.68 4.50
CA LEU A 156 22.47 -5.94 3.05
C LEU A 156 22.43 -4.68 2.19
N ALA A 157 22.02 -3.53 2.73
CA ALA A 157 21.85 -2.27 1.99
C ALA A 157 23.12 -1.83 1.23
N ASP A 158 24.30 -2.08 1.80
CA ASP A 158 25.59 -1.77 1.16
C ASP A 158 25.86 -2.58 -0.12
N LYS A 159 25.19 -3.73 -0.26
CA LYS A 159 25.28 -4.60 -1.44
C LYS A 159 24.19 -4.29 -2.47
N VAL A 160 23.24 -3.40 -2.16
CA VAL A 160 22.16 -3.01 -3.07
C VAL A 160 22.70 -2.03 -4.11
N ASP A 161 22.64 -2.44 -5.38
CA ASP A 161 23.05 -1.63 -6.53
C ASP A 161 21.90 -0.72 -7.01
N THR A 162 22.20 0.15 -7.96
CA THR A 162 21.30 0.99 -8.75
C THR A 162 20.57 0.24 -9.87
N GLN A 163 20.59 -1.10 -9.84
CA GLN A 163 19.84 -1.97 -10.73
C GLN A 163 19.04 -2.97 -9.88
N TRP A 164 17.86 -3.36 -10.35
CA TRP A 164 17.04 -4.36 -9.66
C TRP A 164 17.78 -5.70 -9.57
N GLN A 165 17.88 -6.23 -8.35
CA GLN A 165 18.53 -7.50 -8.07
C GLN A 165 17.84 -8.21 -6.89
N PRO A 166 18.05 -9.53 -6.69
CA PRO A 166 17.62 -10.19 -5.46
C PRO A 166 18.22 -9.50 -4.23
N PHE A 167 17.40 -9.27 -3.20
CA PHE A 167 17.84 -8.59 -1.97
C PHE A 167 18.94 -9.35 -1.23
N GLY A 168 19.01 -10.68 -1.40
CA GLY A 168 20.05 -11.54 -0.83
C GLY A 168 19.67 -12.19 0.50
N ALA A 169 18.54 -11.82 1.09
CA ALA A 169 17.86 -12.54 2.15
C ALA A 169 16.35 -12.59 1.89
N GLU A 170 15.67 -13.52 2.56
CA GLU A 170 14.22 -13.54 2.60
C GLU A 170 13.73 -12.62 3.73
N ILE A 171 12.67 -11.88 3.46
CA ILE A 171 11.93 -11.11 4.45
C ILE A 171 10.69 -11.92 4.78
N LEU A 172 10.57 -12.38 6.03
CA LEU A 172 9.44 -13.20 6.51
C LEU A 172 9.16 -14.44 5.63
N GLY A 173 10.21 -15.06 5.08
CA GLY A 173 10.12 -16.24 4.20
C GLY A 173 9.81 -15.94 2.73
N HIS A 174 9.78 -14.66 2.35
CA HIS A 174 9.52 -14.23 0.98
C HIS A 174 10.77 -13.62 0.34
N LYS A 175 10.97 -13.92 -0.94
CA LYS A 175 12.08 -13.35 -1.73
C LYS A 175 11.70 -11.97 -2.22
N TYR A 176 12.58 -11.02 -1.98
CA TYR A 176 12.45 -9.63 -2.44
C TYR A 176 13.49 -9.29 -3.49
N LEU A 177 13.11 -8.36 -4.37
CA LEU A 177 14.05 -7.60 -5.19
C LEU A 177 14.37 -6.29 -4.49
N ALA A 178 15.57 -5.76 -4.70
CA ALA A 178 16.02 -4.50 -4.16
C ALA A 178 16.70 -3.65 -5.23
N ILE A 179 16.56 -2.33 -5.11
CA ILE A 179 17.29 -1.33 -5.90
C ILE A 179 17.53 -0.09 -5.04
N LYS A 180 18.71 0.52 -5.20
CA LYS A 180 19.05 1.82 -4.62
C LYS A 180 18.66 2.92 -5.60
N VAL A 181 17.96 3.95 -5.12
CA VAL A 181 17.43 5.03 -5.97
C VAL A 181 17.72 6.41 -5.38
N PRO A 182 17.71 7.48 -6.21
CA PRO A 182 17.65 8.85 -5.71
C PRO A 182 16.46 9.08 -4.78
N ALA A 183 16.60 10.00 -3.82
CA ALA A 183 15.59 10.21 -2.79
C ALA A 183 14.23 10.69 -3.33
N ASP A 184 14.25 11.41 -4.45
CA ASP A 184 13.11 11.99 -5.16
C ASP A 184 12.52 11.07 -6.26
N ALA A 185 13.11 9.89 -6.48
CA ALA A 185 12.61 8.93 -7.45
C ALA A 185 11.16 8.53 -7.13
N ASN A 186 10.32 8.38 -8.17
CA ASN A 186 8.97 7.83 -8.03
C ASN A 186 9.04 6.30 -8.04
N PRO A 187 8.74 5.61 -6.91
CA PRO A 187 8.87 4.16 -6.83
C PRO A 187 7.98 3.41 -7.81
N PHE A 188 6.81 3.96 -8.17
CA PHE A 188 5.93 3.34 -9.16
C PHE A 188 6.55 3.33 -10.55
N THR A 189 7.17 4.43 -10.97
CA THR A 189 7.86 4.51 -12.26
C THR A 189 9.06 3.55 -12.30
N VAL A 190 9.87 3.52 -11.25
CA VAL A 190 11.05 2.63 -11.15
C VAL A 190 10.65 1.15 -11.23
N LEU A 191 9.56 0.76 -10.57
CA LEU A 191 9.06 -0.61 -10.65
C LEU A 191 8.45 -0.91 -12.03
N ALA A 192 7.68 0.02 -12.60
CA ALA A 192 7.01 -0.18 -13.89
C ALA A 192 8.00 -0.42 -15.04
N GLU A 193 9.15 0.26 -15.03
CA GLU A 193 10.23 0.02 -15.99
C GLU A 193 10.77 -1.41 -15.91
N TYR A 194 11.00 -1.91 -14.70
CA TYR A 194 11.43 -3.29 -14.47
C TYR A 194 10.38 -4.30 -14.90
N VAL A 195 9.15 -4.13 -14.43
CA VAL A 195 8.02 -5.03 -14.71
C VAL A 195 7.81 -5.16 -16.22
N LYS A 196 7.83 -4.05 -16.95
CA LYS A 196 7.74 -4.04 -18.41
C LYS A 196 8.91 -4.78 -19.07
N ALA A 197 10.13 -4.62 -18.56
CA ALA A 197 11.31 -5.30 -19.09
C ALA A 197 11.28 -6.82 -18.85
N GLN A 198 10.55 -7.28 -17.83
CA GLN A 198 10.37 -8.69 -17.51
C GLN A 198 9.15 -9.34 -18.16
N ASP A 199 8.35 -8.60 -18.94
CA ASP A 199 7.05 -9.06 -19.46
C ASP A 199 6.10 -9.55 -18.33
N ASP A 200 6.11 -8.82 -17.21
CA ASP A 200 5.26 -9.08 -16.03
C ASP A 200 4.23 -7.94 -15.86
N GLU A 201 3.43 -8.01 -14.80
CA GLU A 201 2.33 -7.09 -14.52
C GLU A 201 2.48 -6.42 -13.15
N MET A 202 2.20 -5.12 -13.07
CA MET A 202 2.32 -4.33 -11.83
C MET A 202 1.47 -4.91 -10.69
N GLU A 203 0.33 -5.54 -11.01
CA GLU A 203 -0.57 -6.14 -10.02
C GLU A 203 0.05 -7.31 -9.23
N ASN A 204 1.15 -7.90 -9.71
CA ASN A 204 1.84 -9.00 -9.06
C ASN A 204 2.83 -8.56 -7.98
N PHE A 205 3.06 -7.25 -7.81
CA PHE A 205 4.10 -6.74 -6.93
C PHE A 205 3.53 -5.95 -5.76
N GLY A 206 3.99 -6.27 -4.56
CA GLY A 206 4.04 -5.30 -3.46
C GLY A 206 5.30 -4.46 -3.59
N LEU A 207 5.30 -3.23 -3.08
CA LEU A 207 6.46 -2.35 -3.13
C LEU A 207 6.63 -1.62 -1.81
N ALA A 208 7.87 -1.54 -1.33
CA ALA A 208 8.23 -0.72 -0.20
C ALA A 208 9.38 0.22 -0.50
N ARG A 209 9.44 1.34 0.24
CA ARG A 209 10.52 2.31 0.26
C ARG A 209 11.01 2.45 1.70
N VAL A 210 12.31 2.30 1.89
CA VAL A 210 13.00 2.46 3.18
C VAL A 210 14.17 3.44 3.03
N VAL A 211 14.53 4.08 4.14
CA VAL A 211 15.79 4.81 4.28
C VAL A 211 16.71 3.95 5.14
N THR A 212 17.96 3.79 4.73
CA THR A 212 18.95 3.00 5.49
C THR A 212 19.59 3.87 6.57
N ALA A 213 20.29 3.27 7.53
CA ALA A 213 21.05 4.02 8.54
C ALA A 213 22.10 4.98 7.96
N LYS A 214 22.50 4.80 6.68
CA LYS A 214 23.42 5.70 5.95
C LYS A 214 22.72 6.80 5.17
N GLY A 215 21.39 6.83 5.16
CA GLY A 215 20.57 7.76 4.40
C GLY A 215 20.30 7.36 2.95
N ASP A 216 20.74 6.17 2.52
CA ASP A 216 20.40 5.66 1.18
C ASP A 216 18.91 5.32 1.10
N VAL A 217 18.28 5.61 -0.03
CA VAL A 217 16.90 5.18 -0.32
C VAL A 217 16.93 3.87 -1.10
N VAL A 218 16.26 2.86 -0.55
CA VAL A 218 16.14 1.53 -1.15
C VAL A 218 14.67 1.21 -1.38
N LEU A 219 14.37 0.72 -2.59
CA LEU A 219 13.08 0.12 -2.89
C LEU A 219 13.17 -1.39 -2.78
N LEU A 220 12.15 -1.99 -2.19
CA LEU A 220 12.01 -3.43 -2.01
C LEU A 220 10.72 -3.89 -2.71
N ALA A 221 10.84 -4.70 -3.75
CA ALA A 221 9.68 -5.24 -4.46
C ALA A 221 9.41 -6.68 -4.03
N ASN A 222 8.17 -6.96 -3.65
CA ASN A 222 7.68 -8.28 -3.26
C ASN A 222 6.90 -8.92 -4.42
N PRO A 223 7.53 -9.75 -5.28
CA PRO A 223 6.82 -10.48 -6.32
C PRO A 223 5.92 -11.56 -5.73
N ARG A 224 4.68 -11.63 -6.21
CA ARG A 224 3.74 -12.71 -5.89
C ARG A 224 4.31 -14.08 -6.30
N GLN A 225 4.12 -15.07 -5.45
CA GLN A 225 4.48 -16.47 -5.73
C GLN A 225 3.34 -17.41 -5.36
N LEU A 226 2.71 -18.02 -6.37
CA LEU A 226 1.56 -18.92 -6.21
C LEU A 226 1.87 -20.13 -5.32
N LEU A 227 2.96 -20.83 -5.59
CA LEU A 227 3.33 -22.06 -4.88
C LEU A 227 3.85 -21.81 -3.46
N GLY A 228 4.33 -20.59 -3.18
CA GLY A 228 4.83 -20.18 -1.86
C GLY A 228 3.80 -19.47 -0.99
N GLY A 229 2.57 -19.25 -1.47
CA GLY A 229 1.54 -18.51 -0.74
C GLY A 229 1.80 -17.01 -0.61
N ASN A 230 2.85 -16.48 -1.25
CA ASN A 230 3.18 -15.06 -1.21
C ASN A 230 2.25 -14.29 -2.15
N GLN A 231 1.45 -13.39 -1.59
CA GLN A 231 0.49 -12.56 -2.33
C GLN A 231 1.10 -11.24 -2.82
N GLY A 232 2.37 -10.94 -2.55
CA GLY A 232 2.97 -9.63 -2.82
C GLY A 232 2.50 -8.58 -1.83
N SER A 233 2.42 -8.93 -0.54
CA SER A 233 2.12 -7.95 0.52
C SER A 233 3.42 -7.36 1.03
N ALA A 234 3.65 -6.07 0.78
CA ALA A 234 4.78 -5.35 1.37
C ALA A 234 4.45 -4.86 2.80
N GLU A 235 3.17 -4.79 3.17
CA GLU A 235 2.69 -4.47 4.51
C GLU A 235 3.23 -5.45 5.58
N GLU A 236 3.68 -6.64 5.19
CA GLU A 236 4.27 -7.60 6.12
C GLU A 236 5.53 -7.07 6.85
N MET A 237 6.24 -6.09 6.26
CA MET A 237 7.42 -5.48 6.87
C MET A 237 7.12 -4.58 8.07
N LEU A 238 5.85 -4.24 8.29
CA LEU A 238 5.46 -3.21 9.25
C LEU A 238 5.31 -3.77 10.66
N ASP A 239 5.71 -2.95 11.63
CA ASP A 239 5.40 -3.07 13.05
C ASP A 239 4.63 -1.83 13.50
N TYR A 240 3.32 -1.98 13.70
CA TYR A 240 2.44 -0.88 14.13
C TYR A 240 2.65 -0.47 15.59
N SER A 241 3.38 -1.26 16.37
CA SER A 241 3.78 -0.94 17.75
C SER A 241 5.10 -0.18 17.82
N CYS A 242 5.84 -0.11 16.71
CA CYS A 242 7.16 0.51 16.61
C CYS A 242 8.14 0.06 17.69
N SER A 243 8.41 -1.23 17.78
CA SER A 243 9.35 -1.82 18.74
C SER A 243 10.79 -1.30 18.60
N LEU A 244 11.13 -0.69 17.46
CA LEU A 244 12.42 -0.04 17.23
C LEU A 244 12.55 1.32 17.94
N ALA A 245 11.43 2.00 18.19
CA ALA A 245 11.40 3.31 18.83
C ALA A 245 11.66 3.14 20.35
N ASN A 246 12.83 3.57 20.81
CA ASN A 246 13.30 3.45 22.19
C ASN A 246 13.13 4.71 23.02
#